data_AF-A0A4U3L3P3-F1
#
_entry.id   AF-A0A4U3L3P3-F1
#
_cell.length_a   1.000
_cell.length_b   1.000
_cell.length_c   1.000
_cell.angle_alpha   90.00
_cell.angle_beta   90.00
_cell.angle_gamma   90.00
#
_symmetry.space_group_name_H-M   'P 1'
#
loop_
_entity.id
_entity.type
_entity.pdbx_description
1 polymer ?
#
loop_
_entity_poly.entity_id
_entity_poly.type
_entity_poly.pdbx_seq_one_letter_code
_entity_poly.pdbx_strand_id
1 'polypeptide(L)'
;MKSLREIFDNHNGRLIHKWDHYIEIYDQYFSKFRDREINILEIGLSQGGSIDMWKEYFGSKANIFGIDINPDSKTFEEEKVKVFIGSQDDKKFLNDVRKKLPPLDILIDDGGHTMKQQIFTFEALFDIVKPDGIYLCEDVQTSYWKLYHGKYKRSSTFIEYSKNFIDQMHAWFSEEPNKFKVDYLTRNIKAIHYYTNMVFIEKENMTEPFEVKKGTVTVGFQGETGADALNLPLKTKVMRKLKKIKNRLKR
;
A
#
# COMPACT_ATOMS: atom_id res chain seq x y z
N MET A 1 -0.37 25.00 11.43
CA MET A 1 0.32 23.70 11.65
C MET A 1 1.54 23.69 10.73
N LYS A 2 2.73 23.30 11.20
CA LYS A 2 3.93 23.27 10.35
C LYS A 2 3.80 22.19 9.27
N SER A 3 4.21 22.43 8.03
CA SER A 3 4.35 21.38 7.01
C SER A 3 5.41 20.35 7.42
N LEU A 4 5.40 19.15 6.82
CA LEU A 4 6.48 18.18 7.10
C LEU A 4 7.86 18.73 6.70
N ARG A 5 7.93 19.52 5.61
CA ARG A 5 9.14 20.23 5.19
C ARG A 5 9.66 21.16 6.26
N GLU A 6 8.80 22.01 6.82
CA GLU A 6 9.19 22.91 7.92
C GLU A 6 9.64 22.15 9.16
N ILE A 7 9.06 20.99 9.46
CA ILE A 7 9.51 20.15 10.59
C ILE A 7 10.90 19.60 10.31
N PHE A 8 11.13 19.04 9.12
CA PHE A 8 12.41 18.48 8.72
C PHE A 8 13.53 19.54 8.70
N ASP A 9 13.29 20.69 8.05
CA ASP A 9 14.30 21.74 7.88
C ASP A 9 14.70 22.39 9.22
N ASN A 10 13.78 22.44 10.19
CA ASN A 10 14.03 23.00 11.51
C ASN A 10 14.42 21.94 12.56
N HIS A 11 14.57 20.68 12.16
CA HIS A 11 14.87 19.59 13.07
C HIS A 11 16.31 19.68 13.59
N ASN A 12 16.47 19.65 14.91
CA ASN A 12 17.77 19.68 15.58
C ASN A 12 17.94 18.51 16.58
N GLY A 13 17.06 17.50 16.51
CA GLY A 13 17.05 16.32 17.38
C GLY A 13 17.90 15.17 16.85
N ARG A 14 17.40 13.94 16.98
CA ARG A 14 18.11 12.73 16.51
C ARG A 14 18.28 12.73 14.99
N LEU A 15 19.35 12.15 14.47
CA LEU A 15 19.63 12.17 13.02
C LEU A 15 18.46 11.62 12.18
N ILE A 16 17.99 12.43 11.23
CA ILE A 16 17.08 12.01 10.16
C ILE A 16 17.91 11.81 8.89
N HIS A 17 17.75 10.67 8.23
CA HIS A 17 18.37 10.38 6.94
C HIS A 17 17.28 9.99 5.94
N LYS A 18 17.00 10.85 4.96
CA LYS A 18 15.99 10.64 3.91
C LYS A 18 16.46 11.27 2.60
N TRP A 19 15.92 10.79 1.49
CA TRP A 19 16.02 11.52 0.22
C TRP A 19 15.17 12.78 0.29
N ASP A 20 15.69 13.91 -0.21
CA ASP A 20 15.03 15.21 -0.07
C ASP A 20 13.59 15.22 -0.63
N HIS A 21 13.36 14.55 -1.76
CA HIS A 21 12.04 14.51 -2.41
C HIS A 21 11.01 13.66 -1.66
N TYR A 22 11.42 12.86 -0.66
CA TYR A 22 10.46 12.04 0.10
C TYR A 22 9.55 12.92 0.96
N ILE A 23 10.08 14.04 1.47
CA ILE A 23 9.39 14.90 2.45
C ILE A 23 8.05 15.40 1.91
N GLU A 24 8.02 15.87 0.67
CA GLU A 24 6.79 16.35 0.03
C GLU A 24 5.82 15.21 -0.29
N ILE A 25 6.35 14.05 -0.69
CA ILE A 25 5.53 12.88 -1.03
C ILE A 25 4.86 12.33 0.24
N TYR A 26 5.56 12.23 1.36
CA TYR A 26 4.94 11.84 2.63
C TYR A 26 3.80 12.80 3.00
N ASP A 27 4.03 14.12 2.92
CA ASP A 27 3.03 15.13 3.31
C ASP A 27 1.73 14.95 2.51
N GLN A 28 1.84 14.66 1.20
CA GLN A 28 0.69 14.37 0.32
C GLN A 28 -0.21 13.24 0.85
N TYR A 29 0.37 12.11 1.30
CA TYR A 29 -0.41 10.95 1.74
C TYR A 29 -0.74 10.97 3.23
N PHE A 30 0.13 11.56 4.05
CA PHE A 30 0.04 11.47 5.51
C PHE A 30 -0.68 12.64 6.15
N SER A 31 -0.85 13.77 5.45
CA SER A 31 -1.53 14.96 5.97
C SER A 31 -2.95 14.69 6.51
N LYS A 32 -3.68 13.75 5.92
CA LYS A 32 -5.03 13.35 6.38
C LYS A 32 -5.08 12.68 7.76
N PHE A 33 -3.92 12.30 8.31
CA PHE A 33 -3.79 11.61 9.60
C PHE A 33 -3.36 12.54 10.75
N ARG A 34 -3.12 13.83 10.47
CA ARG A 34 -2.67 14.80 11.47
C ARG A 34 -3.76 15.10 12.51
N ASP A 35 -3.34 15.38 13.75
CA ASP A 35 -4.21 15.69 14.91
C ASP A 35 -5.22 14.59 15.28
N ARG A 36 -5.02 13.38 14.77
CA ARG A 36 -5.85 12.20 15.01
C ARG A 36 -5.11 11.22 15.91
N GLU A 37 -5.88 10.40 16.62
CA GLU A 37 -5.32 9.21 17.25
C GLU A 37 -5.06 8.17 16.15
N ILE A 38 -3.80 7.98 15.82
CA ILE A 38 -3.36 7.04 14.79
C ILE A 38 -2.35 6.05 15.34
N ASN A 39 -2.23 4.91 14.66
CA ASN A 39 -1.19 3.93 14.89
C ASN A 39 -0.30 3.88 13.65
N ILE A 40 0.97 4.25 13.81
CA ILE A 40 1.98 4.18 12.75
C ILE A 40 3.03 3.14 13.13
N LEU A 41 3.36 2.26 12.19
CA LEU A 41 4.51 1.36 12.29
C LEU A 41 5.59 1.79 11.30
N GLU A 42 6.82 1.94 11.78
CA GLU A 42 8.01 2.08 10.93
C GLU A 42 8.97 0.90 11.19
N ILE A 43 9.44 0.26 10.13
CA ILE A 43 10.51 -0.74 10.17
C ILE A 43 11.79 -0.08 9.69
N GLY A 44 12.86 -0.17 10.48
CA GLY A 44 14.10 0.58 10.30
C GLY A 44 14.04 1.91 11.04
N LEU A 45 14.67 1.96 12.23
CA LEU A 45 14.67 3.17 13.06
C LEU A 45 16.01 3.90 12.98
N SER A 46 17.11 3.18 12.75
CA SER A 46 18.45 3.76 12.65
C SER A 46 18.76 4.62 13.88
N GLN A 47 18.91 5.94 13.72
CA GLN A 47 19.18 6.89 14.82
C GLN A 47 17.89 7.43 15.48
N GLY A 48 16.71 7.03 15.00
CA GLY A 48 15.42 7.40 15.58
C GLY A 48 14.92 8.80 15.24
N GLY A 49 15.58 9.53 14.33
CA GLY A 49 15.13 10.87 13.93
C GLY A 49 13.73 10.89 13.28
N SER A 50 13.38 9.83 12.53
CA SER A 50 12.04 9.71 11.95
C SER A 50 10.95 9.67 13.04
N ILE A 51 11.22 9.04 14.19
CA ILE A 51 10.31 9.03 15.34
C ILE A 51 10.05 10.47 15.82
N ASP A 52 11.11 11.29 15.98
CA ASP A 52 10.95 12.70 16.37
C ASP A 52 10.10 13.45 15.35
N MET A 53 10.37 13.25 14.05
CA MET A 53 9.63 13.86 12.96
C MET A 53 8.15 13.47 12.98
N TRP A 54 7.83 12.19 13.16
CA TRP A 54 6.46 11.69 13.21
C TRP A 54 5.69 12.19 14.44
N LYS A 55 6.35 12.29 15.61
CA LYS A 55 5.76 12.87 16.83
C LYS A 55 5.32 14.32 16.60
N GLU A 56 6.18 15.14 15.99
CA GLU A 56 5.85 16.54 15.70
C GLU A 56 4.79 16.65 14.60
N TYR A 57 4.86 15.80 13.57
CA TYR A 57 3.98 15.88 12.41
C TYR A 57 2.53 15.46 12.71
N PHE A 58 2.34 14.33 13.40
CA PHE A 58 1.03 13.78 13.70
C PHE A 58 0.44 14.28 15.03
N GLY A 59 1.31 14.75 15.95
CA GLY A 59 0.92 15.28 17.25
C GLY A 59 0.86 14.21 18.34
N SER A 60 0.57 14.65 19.57
CA SER A 60 0.70 13.85 20.81
C SER A 60 -0.26 12.66 20.93
N LYS A 61 -1.26 12.55 20.05
CA LYS A 61 -2.21 11.44 20.04
C LYS A 61 -1.71 10.22 19.26
N ALA A 62 -0.69 10.38 18.41
CA ALA A 62 -0.14 9.30 17.61
C ALA A 62 0.53 8.25 18.49
N ASN A 63 0.25 6.97 18.24
CA ASN A 63 0.98 5.84 18.77
C ASN A 63 1.98 5.39 17.70
N ILE A 64 3.27 5.46 18.01
CA ILE A 64 4.35 5.08 17.11
C ILE A 64 4.88 3.72 17.53
N PHE A 65 4.97 2.82 16.58
CA PHE A 65 5.55 1.51 16.73
C PHE A 65 6.79 1.43 15.84
N GLY A 66 7.86 0.86 16.37
CA GLY A 66 9.13 0.71 15.67
C GLY A 66 9.60 -0.73 15.66
N ILE A 67 10.16 -1.18 14.54
CA ILE A 67 10.90 -2.45 14.45
C ILE A 67 12.32 -2.13 14.01
N ASP A 68 13.31 -2.63 14.74
CA ASP A 68 14.72 -2.54 14.35
C ASP A 68 15.47 -3.81 14.76
N ILE A 69 16.50 -4.16 13.99
CA ILE A 69 17.38 -5.28 14.31
C ILE A 69 18.42 -4.89 15.37
N ASN A 70 18.79 -3.61 15.44
CA ASN A 70 19.74 -3.12 16.43
C ASN A 70 19.09 -3.05 17.82
N PRO A 71 19.57 -3.82 18.82
CA PRO A 71 19.01 -3.78 20.17
C PRO A 71 19.08 -2.41 20.82
N ASP A 72 20.05 -1.56 20.45
CA ASP A 72 20.19 -0.22 21.01
C ASP A 72 19.01 0.69 20.65
N SER A 73 18.32 0.43 19.53
CA SER A 73 17.12 1.16 19.15
C SER A 73 16.00 1.07 20.20
N LYS A 74 16.08 0.10 21.12
CA LYS A 74 15.17 0.00 22.27
C LYS A 74 15.23 1.25 23.17
N THR A 75 16.33 2.00 23.14
CA THR A 75 16.46 3.26 23.87
C THR A 75 15.48 4.34 23.44
N PHE A 76 14.86 4.20 22.25
CA PHE A 76 13.87 5.13 21.74
C PHE A 76 12.45 4.86 22.27
N GLU A 77 12.26 3.79 23.05
CA GLU A 77 10.97 3.47 23.67
C GLU A 77 10.62 4.47 24.77
N GLU A 78 9.40 5.00 24.72
CA GLU A 78 8.88 6.01 25.64
C GLU A 78 7.34 6.00 25.62
N GLU A 79 6.69 6.94 26.30
CA GLU A 79 5.24 7.07 26.20
C GLU A 79 4.84 7.29 24.72
N LYS A 80 3.83 6.54 24.26
CA LYS A 80 3.35 6.54 22.87
C LYS A 80 4.36 6.04 21.81
N VAL A 81 5.56 5.60 22.18
CA VAL A 81 6.54 4.98 21.27
C VAL A 81 6.93 3.60 21.77
N LYS A 82 6.62 2.55 21.00
CA LYS A 82 6.97 1.18 21.37
C LYS A 82 7.91 0.55 20.34
N VAL A 83 9.02 0.00 20.81
CA VAL A 83 10.07 -0.58 19.95
C VAL A 83 10.16 -2.10 20.13
N PHE A 84 10.12 -2.82 19.02
CA PHE A 84 10.33 -4.25 18.96
C PHE A 84 11.69 -4.56 18.33
N ILE A 85 12.52 -5.31 19.03
CA ILE A 85 13.85 -5.69 18.54
C ILE A 85 13.78 -7.03 17.84
N GLY A 86 14.14 -7.05 16.56
CA GLY A 86 14.18 -8.25 15.73
C GLY A 86 14.32 -7.95 14.24
N SER A 87 14.54 -9.00 13.47
CA SER A 87 14.71 -8.89 12.02
C SER A 87 13.35 -8.94 11.31
N GLN A 88 13.12 -8.04 10.36
CA GLN A 88 11.96 -8.14 9.47
C GLN A 88 12.00 -9.39 8.57
N ASP A 89 13.14 -10.07 8.43
CA ASP A 89 13.24 -11.35 7.70
C ASP A 89 12.88 -12.57 8.59
N ASP A 90 12.59 -12.37 9.88
CA ASP A 90 12.16 -13.41 10.79
C ASP A 90 10.62 -13.49 10.85
N LYS A 91 10.08 -14.54 10.23
CA LYS A 91 8.65 -14.81 10.19
C LYS A 91 8.03 -15.03 11.56
N LYS A 92 8.72 -15.70 12.48
CA LYS A 92 8.18 -15.93 13.82
C LYS A 92 8.10 -14.59 14.56
N PHE A 93 9.17 -13.80 14.48
CA PHE A 93 9.21 -12.47 15.07
C PHE A 93 8.09 -11.56 14.54
N LEU A 94 7.94 -11.40 13.22
CA LEU A 94 6.88 -10.55 12.66
C LEU A 94 5.48 -11.02 13.07
N ASN A 95 5.23 -12.34 13.13
CA ASN A 95 3.95 -12.84 13.63
C ASN A 95 3.73 -12.55 15.12
N ASP A 96 4.77 -12.61 15.94
CA ASP A 96 4.68 -12.30 17.36
C ASP A 96 4.50 -10.80 17.61
N VAL A 97 5.09 -9.94 16.78
CA VAL A 97 4.86 -8.48 16.78
C VAL A 97 3.46 -8.15 16.29
N ARG A 98 3.01 -8.74 15.17
CA ARG A 98 1.66 -8.54 14.60
C ARG A 98 0.55 -8.78 15.63
N LYS A 99 0.68 -9.80 16.48
CA LYS A 99 -0.29 -10.09 17.56
C LYS A 99 -0.34 -9.02 18.66
N LYS A 100 0.71 -8.19 18.77
CA LYS A 100 0.85 -7.14 19.79
C LYS A 100 0.52 -5.75 19.25
N LEU A 101 0.40 -5.60 17.93
CA LEU A 101 0.09 -4.35 17.27
C LEU A 101 -1.42 -4.14 17.18
N PRO A 102 -1.91 -2.90 17.34
CA PRO A 102 -3.25 -2.55 16.91
C PRO A 102 -3.31 -2.48 15.37
N PRO A 103 -4.52 -2.38 14.78
CA PRO A 103 -4.66 -2.01 13.37
C PRO A 103 -3.94 -0.68 13.07
N LEU A 104 -3.25 -0.62 11.94
CA LEU A 104 -2.34 0.47 11.57
C LEU A 104 -2.99 1.44 10.59
N ASP A 105 -2.87 2.74 10.84
CA ASP A 105 -3.22 3.78 9.87
C ASP A 105 -2.12 3.91 8.82
N ILE A 106 -0.85 3.76 9.24
CA ILE A 106 0.33 3.87 8.38
C ILE A 106 1.30 2.73 8.71
N LEU A 107 1.82 2.07 7.68
CA LEU A 107 2.94 1.12 7.76
C LEU A 107 4.04 1.55 6.80
N ILE A 108 5.23 1.82 7.31
CA ILE A 108 6.44 2.19 6.55
C ILE A 108 7.46 1.06 6.64
N ASP A 109 7.89 0.54 5.49
CA ASP A 109 9.04 -0.36 5.36
C ASP A 109 10.27 0.42 4.85
N ASP A 110 11.14 0.80 5.79
CA ASP A 110 12.41 1.50 5.59
C ASP A 110 13.58 0.73 6.24
N GLY A 111 13.50 -0.61 6.24
CA GLY A 111 14.38 -1.46 7.01
C GLY A 111 15.65 -1.90 6.27
N GLY A 112 15.83 -3.22 6.08
CA GLY A 112 17.06 -3.77 5.49
C GLY A 112 17.16 -3.68 3.96
N HIS A 113 16.04 -3.35 3.29
CA HIS A 113 15.89 -3.18 1.84
C HIS A 113 16.33 -4.36 0.94
N THR A 114 16.61 -5.55 1.48
CA THR A 114 16.75 -6.72 0.60
C THR A 114 15.39 -7.08 0.01
N MET A 115 15.39 -7.62 -1.21
CA MET A 115 14.12 -7.90 -1.90
C MET A 115 13.21 -8.86 -1.13
N LYS A 116 13.82 -9.85 -0.46
CA LYS A 116 13.10 -10.79 0.39
C LYS A 116 12.45 -10.07 1.58
N GLN A 117 13.18 -9.17 2.23
CA GLN A 117 12.68 -8.40 3.37
C GLN A 117 11.48 -7.53 3.00
N GLN A 118 11.57 -6.73 1.93
CA GLN A 118 10.47 -5.85 1.51
C GLN A 118 9.21 -6.64 1.12
N ILE A 119 9.37 -7.72 0.33
CA ILE A 119 8.25 -8.60 -0.04
C ILE A 119 7.64 -9.22 1.21
N PHE A 120 8.47 -9.74 2.11
CA PHE A 120 8.01 -10.47 3.27
C PHE A 120 7.30 -9.57 4.29
N THR A 121 7.76 -8.32 4.49
CA THR A 121 7.04 -7.32 5.30
C THR A 121 5.62 -7.12 4.78
N PHE A 122 5.47 -6.89 3.47
CA PHE A 122 4.17 -6.68 2.85
C PHE A 122 3.25 -7.88 3.09
N GLU A 123 3.72 -9.10 2.79
CA GLU A 123 2.94 -10.32 2.99
C GLU A 123 2.56 -10.57 4.45
N ALA A 124 3.42 -10.18 5.40
CA ALA A 124 3.20 -10.44 6.81
C ALA A 124 2.30 -9.41 7.50
N LEU A 125 2.30 -8.15 7.06
CA LEU A 125 1.74 -7.04 7.83
C LEU A 125 0.75 -6.16 7.07
N PHE A 126 0.63 -6.25 5.74
CA PHE A 126 -0.33 -5.43 5.00
C PHE A 126 -1.79 -5.67 5.42
N ASP A 127 -2.09 -6.85 5.97
CA ASP A 127 -3.43 -7.20 6.40
C ASP A 127 -3.91 -6.45 7.66
N ILE A 128 -3.00 -6.00 8.51
CA ILE A 128 -3.32 -5.19 9.69
C ILE A 128 -3.38 -3.69 9.42
N VAL A 129 -3.03 -3.24 8.21
CA VAL A 129 -3.31 -1.86 7.79
C VAL A 129 -4.84 -1.68 7.74
N LYS A 130 -5.36 -0.56 8.24
CA LYS A 130 -6.81 -0.28 8.25
C LYS A 130 -7.31 0.00 6.83
N PRO A 131 -8.61 -0.19 6.55
CA PRO A 131 -9.27 0.54 5.47
C PRO A 131 -9.02 2.06 5.63
N ASP A 132 -8.79 2.76 4.51
CA ASP A 132 -8.28 4.15 4.44
C ASP A 132 -6.82 4.34 4.92
N GLY A 133 -6.14 3.26 5.31
CA GLY A 133 -4.73 3.26 5.72
C GLY A 133 -3.75 3.18 4.54
N ILE A 134 -2.47 3.39 4.85
CA ILE A 134 -1.38 3.43 3.87
C ILE A 134 -0.30 2.41 4.22
N TYR A 135 0.12 1.63 3.23
CA TYR A 135 1.41 0.93 3.24
C TYR A 135 2.39 1.69 2.34
N LEU A 136 3.61 1.91 2.82
CA LEU A 136 4.70 2.52 2.09
C LEU A 136 5.92 1.60 2.15
N CYS A 137 6.53 1.34 1.00
CA CYS A 137 7.88 0.78 0.90
C CYS A 137 8.85 1.83 0.36
N GLU A 138 9.90 2.12 1.12
CA GLU A 138 10.98 3.04 0.76
C GLU A 138 12.15 2.29 0.12
N ASP A 139 13.00 3.04 -0.57
CA ASP A 139 14.26 2.56 -1.12
C ASP A 139 14.09 1.33 -2.02
N VAL A 140 13.14 1.43 -2.94
CA VAL A 140 12.90 0.40 -3.96
C VAL A 140 13.93 0.40 -5.10
N GLN A 141 14.83 1.39 -5.18
CA GLN A 141 15.99 1.40 -6.07
C GLN A 141 16.92 0.22 -5.82
N THR A 142 16.94 -0.32 -4.59
CA THR A 142 17.62 -1.57 -4.23
C THR A 142 17.13 -2.78 -5.05
N SER A 143 15.94 -2.72 -5.66
CA SER A 143 15.46 -3.69 -6.67
C SER A 143 16.39 -3.83 -7.87
N TYR A 144 17.23 -2.84 -8.14
CA TYR A 144 18.17 -2.84 -9.24
C TYR A 144 19.60 -3.18 -8.81
N TRP A 145 19.87 -3.33 -7.51
CA TRP A 145 21.21 -3.48 -6.95
C TRP A 145 21.52 -4.92 -6.55
N LYS A 146 22.61 -5.48 -7.09
CA LYS A 146 23.02 -6.87 -6.84
C LYS A 146 23.23 -7.17 -5.35
N LEU A 147 23.74 -6.20 -4.58
CA LEU A 147 24.01 -6.34 -3.14
C LEU A 147 22.74 -6.68 -2.34
N TYR A 148 21.60 -6.12 -2.74
CA TYR A 148 20.29 -6.34 -2.10
C TYR A 148 19.49 -7.46 -2.79
N HIS A 149 20.19 -8.30 -3.58
CA HIS A 149 19.64 -9.34 -4.44
C HIS A 149 18.76 -8.83 -5.59
N GLY A 150 18.82 -7.52 -5.86
CA GLY A 150 18.22 -6.85 -7.00
C GLY A 150 18.91 -7.14 -8.32
N LYS A 151 18.16 -6.91 -9.41
CA LYS A 151 18.62 -6.87 -10.80
C LYS A 151 17.45 -6.40 -11.67
N TYR A 152 17.72 -5.56 -12.67
CA TYR A 152 16.70 -5.12 -13.63
C TYR A 152 15.85 -6.28 -14.16
N LYS A 153 14.53 -6.17 -14.01
CA LYS A 153 13.51 -7.16 -14.41
C LYS A 153 13.65 -8.54 -13.78
N ARG A 154 14.32 -8.66 -12.63
CA ARG A 154 14.34 -9.92 -11.89
C ARG A 154 13.02 -10.07 -11.13
N SER A 155 12.30 -11.16 -11.40
CA SER A 155 10.98 -11.43 -10.81
C SER A 155 10.95 -11.52 -9.29
N SER A 156 12.10 -11.81 -8.66
CA SER A 156 12.24 -11.87 -7.19
C SER A 156 12.49 -10.51 -6.55
N THR A 157 12.34 -9.40 -7.27
CA THR A 157 12.52 -8.04 -6.74
C THR A 157 11.20 -7.45 -6.28
N PHE A 158 11.23 -6.52 -5.33
CA PHE A 158 10.02 -5.87 -4.85
C PHE A 158 9.29 -5.10 -5.96
N ILE A 159 10.02 -4.44 -6.87
CA ILE A 159 9.41 -3.79 -8.03
C ILE A 159 8.67 -4.79 -8.94
N GLU A 160 9.29 -5.90 -9.32
CA GLU A 160 8.59 -6.88 -10.17
C GLU A 160 7.46 -7.61 -9.42
N TYR A 161 7.61 -7.82 -8.11
CA TYR A 161 6.56 -8.36 -7.24
C TYR A 161 5.34 -7.42 -7.18
N SER A 162 5.54 -6.15 -6.87
CA SER A 162 4.47 -5.16 -6.73
C SER A 162 3.77 -4.83 -8.05
N LYS A 163 4.45 -4.95 -9.20
CA LYS A 163 3.80 -4.81 -10.52
C LYS A 163 2.62 -5.76 -10.71
N ASN A 164 2.65 -6.96 -10.11
CA ASN A 164 1.53 -7.89 -10.19
C ASN A 164 0.26 -7.34 -9.51
N PHE A 165 0.39 -6.37 -8.61
CA PHE A 165 -0.76 -5.73 -7.95
C PHE A 165 -1.56 -4.88 -8.93
N ILE A 166 -0.91 -4.32 -9.96
CA ILE A 166 -1.56 -3.56 -11.04
C ILE A 166 -2.57 -4.45 -11.75
N ASP A 167 -2.17 -5.66 -12.13
CA ASP A 167 -3.12 -6.62 -12.68
C ASP A 167 -4.17 -6.96 -11.63
N GLN A 168 -3.73 -7.41 -10.44
CA GLN A 168 -4.61 -7.96 -9.40
C GLN A 168 -5.75 -7.03 -8.99
N MET A 169 -5.54 -5.71 -8.89
CA MET A 169 -6.62 -4.75 -8.57
C MET A 169 -7.72 -4.68 -9.65
N HIS A 170 -7.44 -5.14 -10.88
CA HIS A 170 -8.39 -5.20 -11.99
C HIS A 170 -9.04 -6.58 -12.18
N ALA A 171 -8.82 -7.55 -11.29
CA ALA A 171 -9.32 -8.92 -11.47
C ALA A 171 -10.84 -9.03 -11.65
N TRP A 172 -11.63 -8.08 -11.11
CA TRP A 172 -13.08 -8.00 -11.33
C TRP A 172 -13.48 -7.86 -12.81
N PHE A 173 -12.61 -7.27 -13.64
CA PHE A 173 -12.85 -7.04 -15.06
C PHE A 173 -12.41 -8.19 -15.96
N SER A 174 -11.80 -9.23 -15.40
CA SER A 174 -11.30 -10.37 -16.17
C SER A 174 -12.43 -11.16 -16.83
N GLU A 175 -12.27 -11.44 -18.13
CA GLU A 175 -13.15 -12.34 -18.87
C GLU A 175 -12.80 -13.83 -18.66
N GLU A 176 -11.69 -14.10 -17.96
CA GLU A 176 -11.16 -15.43 -17.64
C GLU A 176 -11.09 -15.68 -16.11
N PRO A 177 -12.22 -15.60 -15.37
CA PRO A 177 -12.23 -15.64 -13.91
C PRO A 177 -11.73 -16.95 -13.29
N ASN A 178 -11.60 -18.01 -14.10
CA ASN A 178 -11.00 -19.27 -13.66
C ASN A 178 -9.47 -19.22 -13.59
N LYS A 179 -8.84 -18.40 -14.45
CA LYS A 179 -7.38 -18.22 -14.52
C LYS A 179 -6.92 -17.05 -13.68
N PHE A 180 -7.69 -15.96 -13.71
CA PHE A 180 -7.36 -14.73 -13.02
C PHE A 180 -8.49 -14.39 -12.05
N LYS A 181 -8.27 -14.75 -10.78
CA LYS A 181 -9.30 -14.73 -9.74
C LYS A 181 -9.21 -13.44 -8.94
N VAL A 182 -10.38 -12.95 -8.53
CA VAL A 182 -10.50 -11.98 -7.45
C VAL A 182 -9.96 -12.60 -6.17
N ASP A 183 -9.04 -11.90 -5.52
CA ASP A 183 -8.33 -12.37 -4.33
C ASP A 183 -8.37 -11.32 -3.20
N TYR A 184 -7.49 -11.50 -2.20
CA TYR A 184 -7.35 -10.56 -1.10
C TYR A 184 -6.91 -9.16 -1.57
N LEU A 185 -5.92 -9.05 -2.46
CA LEU A 185 -5.41 -7.76 -2.94
C LEU A 185 -6.48 -7.02 -3.74
N THR A 186 -7.22 -7.72 -4.60
CA THR A 186 -8.35 -7.16 -5.36
C THR A 186 -9.39 -6.50 -4.47
N ARG A 187 -9.57 -7.04 -3.26
CA ARG A 187 -10.56 -6.57 -2.28
C ARG A 187 -10.03 -5.52 -1.31
N ASN A 188 -8.73 -5.28 -1.31
CA ASN A 188 -8.08 -4.46 -0.29
C ASN A 188 -7.21 -3.33 -0.86
N ILE A 189 -6.81 -3.38 -2.14
CA ILE A 189 -6.04 -2.29 -2.77
C ILE A 189 -6.99 -1.34 -3.48
N LYS A 190 -6.99 -0.08 -3.04
CA LYS A 190 -7.71 1.02 -3.69
C LYS A 190 -6.89 1.64 -4.82
N ALA A 191 -5.63 1.93 -4.53
CA ALA A 191 -4.72 2.61 -5.45
C ALA A 191 -3.26 2.25 -5.10
N ILE A 192 -2.39 2.36 -6.11
CA ILE A 192 -0.96 2.15 -5.99
C ILE A 192 -0.26 3.33 -6.66
N HIS A 193 0.69 3.93 -5.96
CA HIS A 193 1.41 5.10 -6.46
C HIS A 193 2.91 4.81 -6.46
N TYR A 194 3.49 4.81 -7.65
CA TYR A 194 4.93 4.66 -7.85
C TYR A 194 5.56 6.02 -8.00
N TYR A 195 6.44 6.37 -7.06
CA TYR A 195 7.31 7.52 -7.14
C TYR A 195 8.74 7.06 -7.37
N THR A 196 9.63 8.00 -7.70
CA THR A 196 11.07 7.73 -7.68
C THR A 196 11.44 7.24 -6.28
N ASN A 197 11.78 5.95 -6.20
CA ASN A 197 12.27 5.29 -5.00
C ASN A 197 11.26 5.01 -3.87
N MET A 198 9.96 5.20 -4.10
CA MET A 198 8.90 4.87 -3.13
C MET A 198 7.71 4.19 -3.81
N VAL A 199 7.04 3.28 -3.11
CA VAL A 199 5.76 2.70 -3.54
C VAL A 199 4.75 2.82 -2.42
N PHE A 200 3.67 3.56 -2.66
CA PHE A 200 2.53 3.69 -1.75
C PHE A 200 1.39 2.79 -2.22
N ILE A 201 0.72 2.15 -1.26
CA ILE A 201 -0.50 1.37 -1.46
C ILE A 201 -1.58 1.91 -0.52
N GLU A 202 -2.62 2.49 -1.11
CA GLU A 202 -3.83 2.86 -0.38
C GLU A 202 -4.71 1.63 -0.16
N LYS A 203 -5.05 1.35 1.09
CA LYS A 203 -5.94 0.24 1.45
C LYS A 203 -7.38 0.71 1.58
N GLU A 204 -8.34 -0.06 1.08
CA GLU A 204 -9.77 0.16 1.27
C GLU A 204 -10.54 -1.16 1.14
N ASN A 205 -11.72 -1.25 1.73
CA ASN A 205 -12.64 -2.37 1.51
C ASN A 205 -13.30 -2.26 0.13
N MET A 206 -12.66 -2.83 -0.90
CA MET A 206 -13.13 -2.77 -2.28
C MET A 206 -14.26 -3.79 -2.52
N THR A 207 -15.31 -3.31 -3.19
CA THR A 207 -16.40 -4.15 -3.73
C THR A 207 -16.29 -4.26 -5.25
N GLU A 208 -17.04 -5.19 -5.86
CA GLU A 208 -17.08 -5.31 -7.33
C GLU A 208 -17.53 -3.97 -7.94
N PRO A 209 -16.72 -3.34 -8.82
CA PRO A 209 -17.13 -2.12 -9.48
C PRO A 209 -18.36 -2.37 -10.38
N PHE A 210 -19.28 -1.41 -10.40
CA PHE A 210 -20.45 -1.45 -11.27
C PHE A 210 -20.62 -0.12 -12.01
N GLU A 211 -21.17 -0.20 -13.21
CA GLU A 211 -21.42 0.98 -14.02
C GLU A 211 -22.67 1.73 -13.54
N VAL A 212 -22.56 3.06 -13.50
CA VAL A 212 -23.69 3.97 -13.20
C VAL A 212 -23.80 4.99 -14.32
N LYS A 213 -25.01 5.22 -14.82
CA LYS A 213 -25.32 6.25 -15.83
C LYS A 213 -26.25 7.29 -15.20
N LYS A 214 -25.93 8.58 -15.34
CA LYS A 214 -26.72 9.71 -14.81
C LYS A 214 -26.70 10.87 -15.80
N GLY A 215 -27.84 11.53 -16.01
CA GLY A 215 -28.01 12.62 -16.96
C GLY A 215 -28.80 12.21 -18.20
N THR A 216 -28.81 13.09 -19.20
CA THR A 216 -29.54 12.88 -20.46
C THR A 216 -28.54 12.59 -21.58
N VAL A 217 -28.85 11.62 -22.43
CA VAL A 217 -28.05 11.33 -23.63
C VAL A 217 -28.20 12.51 -24.59
N THR A 218 -27.12 13.25 -24.82
CA THR A 218 -27.09 14.44 -25.70
C THR A 218 -26.45 14.15 -27.07
N VAL A 219 -25.65 13.10 -27.16
CA VAL A 219 -25.00 12.65 -28.40
C VAL A 219 -25.32 11.18 -28.58
N GLY A 220 -25.97 10.84 -29.71
CA GLY A 220 -26.16 9.44 -30.10
C GLY A 220 -24.87 8.86 -30.66
N PHE A 221 -24.60 7.59 -30.39
CA PHE A 221 -23.59 6.85 -31.14
C PHE A 221 -24.12 6.57 -32.55
N GLN A 222 -23.26 6.74 -33.57
CA GLN A 222 -23.64 6.44 -34.97
C GLN A 222 -24.11 4.97 -35.07
N GLY A 223 -25.38 4.80 -35.47
CA GLY A 223 -26.00 3.49 -35.67
C GLY A 223 -26.99 3.04 -34.59
N GLU A 224 -27.27 3.84 -33.55
CA GLU A 224 -28.11 3.41 -32.43
C GLU A 224 -29.40 4.26 -32.30
N THR A 225 -30.56 3.62 -32.51
CA THR A 225 -31.85 4.24 -32.24
C THR A 225 -32.14 4.26 -30.73
N GLY A 226 -32.20 5.48 -30.15
CA GLY A 226 -32.92 5.95 -28.94
C GLY A 226 -32.98 5.12 -27.64
N ALA A 227 -33.21 3.81 -27.71
CA ALA A 227 -33.33 2.89 -26.59
C ALA A 227 -32.17 1.88 -26.47
N ASP A 228 -31.41 1.64 -27.54
CA ASP A 228 -30.31 0.66 -27.55
C ASP A 228 -29.00 1.19 -26.95
N ALA A 229 -28.73 2.49 -27.08
CA ALA A 229 -27.50 3.13 -26.61
C ALA A 229 -27.29 3.07 -25.09
N LEU A 230 -28.38 2.97 -24.31
CA LEU A 230 -28.31 2.87 -22.85
C LEU A 230 -27.94 1.47 -22.34
N ASN A 231 -28.06 0.42 -23.17
CA ASN A 231 -27.99 -0.99 -22.73
C ASN A 231 -26.73 -1.77 -23.14
N LEU A 232 -25.73 -1.14 -23.75
CA LEU A 232 -24.56 -1.83 -24.32
C LEU A 232 -23.81 -2.78 -23.35
N PRO A 233 -23.48 -2.42 -22.10
CA PRO A 233 -22.67 -3.29 -21.25
C PRO A 233 -23.45 -4.47 -20.64
N LEU A 234 -24.75 -4.29 -20.33
CA LEU A 234 -25.60 -5.37 -19.85
C LEU A 234 -25.92 -6.40 -20.94
N LYS A 235 -26.14 -5.96 -22.19
CA LYS A 235 -26.40 -6.88 -23.31
C LYS A 235 -25.22 -7.84 -23.52
N THR A 236 -23.96 -7.40 -23.41
CA THR A 236 -22.79 -8.27 -23.66
C THR A 236 -22.56 -9.31 -22.55
N LYS A 237 -22.69 -8.94 -21.27
CA LYS A 237 -22.58 -9.89 -20.14
C LYS A 237 -23.72 -10.92 -20.13
N VAL A 238 -24.97 -10.48 -20.36
CA VAL A 238 -26.15 -11.37 -20.43
C VAL A 238 -26.09 -12.28 -21.66
N MET A 239 -25.74 -11.74 -22.84
CA MET A 239 -25.57 -12.54 -24.07
C MET A 239 -24.45 -13.57 -23.94
N ARG A 240 -23.32 -13.25 -23.29
CA ARG A 240 -22.25 -14.24 -23.03
C ARG A 240 -22.68 -15.34 -22.07
N LYS A 241 -23.44 -15.01 -21.02
CA LYS A 241 -23.97 -15.99 -20.07
C LYS A 241 -24.98 -16.93 -20.76
N LEU A 242 -25.88 -16.38 -21.58
CA LEU A 242 -26.81 -17.15 -22.40
C LEU A 242 -26.11 -18.02 -23.45
N LYS A 243 -25.05 -17.52 -24.10
CA LYS A 243 -24.26 -18.31 -25.08
C LYS A 243 -23.54 -19.49 -24.41
N LYS A 244 -23.02 -19.32 -23.19
CA LYS A 244 -22.45 -20.42 -22.38
C LYS A 244 -23.48 -21.48 -21.99
N ILE A 245 -24.71 -21.07 -21.63
CA ILE A 245 -25.81 -22.00 -21.31
C ILE A 245 -26.26 -22.77 -22.56
N LYS A 246 -26.43 -22.07 -23.69
CA LYS A 246 -26.84 -22.68 -24.97
C LYS A 246 -25.83 -23.71 -25.49
N ASN A 247 -24.54 -23.49 -25.26
CA ASN A 247 -23.48 -24.44 -25.65
C ASN A 247 -23.38 -25.65 -24.71
N ARG A 248 -23.85 -25.54 -23.46
CA ARG A 248 -23.95 -26.68 -22.52
C ARG A 248 -25.16 -27.57 -22.80
N LEU A 249 -26.26 -27.01 -23.32
CA LEU A 249 -27.47 -27.75 -23.69
C LEU A 249 -27.39 -28.45 -25.06
N LYS A 250 -26.30 -28.24 -25.80
CA LYS A 250 -26.02 -28.86 -27.11
C LYS A 250 -24.94 -29.96 -27.04
N ARG A 251 -24.50 -30.33 -25.84
CA ARG A 251 -23.65 -31.49 -25.54
C ARG A 251 -24.47 -32.48 -24.73
#